data_AF-A0AA41S6R9-F1
#
_entry.id   AF-A0AA41S6R9-F1
#
_cell.length_a   1.000
_cell.length_b   1.000
_cell.length_c   1.000
_cell.angle_alpha   90.00
_cell.angle_beta   90.00
_cell.angle_gamma   90.00
#
_symmetry.space_group_name_H-M   'P 1'
#
loop_
_entity.id
_entity.type
_entity.pdbx_description
1 polymer ?
#
loop_
_entity_poly.entity_id
_entity_poly.type
_entity_poly.pdbx_seq_one_letter_code
_entity_poly.pdbx_strand_id
1 'polypeptide(L)'
;LCINASSSSAAADAKNSIKELTLVSKVEILLDSVKWDDKGLAVAIAQNVDTGAILMQGFANKEALVTTISSRKATFFSRSRSSLWTKGETSNNFINVHDIYLDCDRDS
;
A
#
# COMPACT_ATOMS: atom_id res chain seq x y z
N LEU A 1 -21.26 27.62 17.60
CA LEU A 1 -21.41 27.97 19.03
C LEU A 1 -21.87 26.69 19.75
N CYS A 2 -21.21 26.01 20.69
CA CYS A 2 -19.88 26.07 21.30
C CYS A 2 -19.48 24.63 21.72
N ILE A 3 -18.19 24.32 21.53
CA ILE A 3 -17.23 23.52 22.32
C ILE A 3 -17.72 22.30 23.13
N ASN A 4 -17.01 21.17 23.00
CA ASN A 4 -16.59 20.40 24.18
C ASN A 4 -15.28 19.64 23.95
N ALA A 5 -14.35 19.80 24.89
CA ALA A 5 -13.10 19.06 25.00
C ALA A 5 -13.15 18.09 26.20
N SER A 6 -12.42 16.99 26.05
CA SER A 6 -11.92 16.01 27.04
C SER A 6 -12.91 15.14 27.83
N SER A 7 -12.82 13.83 27.60
CA SER A 7 -12.50 12.82 28.63
C SER A 7 -12.18 11.48 27.96
N SER A 8 -11.05 10.88 28.28
CA SER A 8 -10.67 9.52 27.89
C SER A 8 -11.81 8.53 28.18
N SER A 9 -12.30 7.83 27.14
CA SER A 9 -13.26 6.74 27.31
C SER A 9 -12.78 5.51 26.54
N ALA A 10 -12.64 4.39 27.26
CA ALA A 10 -12.11 3.11 26.80
C ALA A 10 -12.87 2.46 25.61
N ALA A 11 -13.96 3.08 25.13
CA ALA A 11 -14.73 2.62 23.98
C ALA A 11 -14.16 3.08 22.62
N ALA A 12 -13.33 4.13 22.60
CA ALA A 12 -12.61 4.57 21.40
C ALA A 12 -11.39 3.68 21.13
N ASP A 13 -10.69 3.25 22.19
CA ASP A 13 -9.54 2.34 22.11
C ASP A 13 -9.92 0.95 21.57
N ALA A 14 -11.03 0.37 22.06
CA ALA A 14 -11.51 -0.92 21.55
C ALA A 14 -11.93 -0.86 20.07
N LYS A 15 -12.55 0.23 19.62
CA LYS A 15 -12.92 0.43 18.21
C LYS A 15 -11.71 0.65 17.30
N ASN A 16 -10.66 1.30 17.81
CA ASN A 16 -9.41 1.48 17.08
C ASN A 16 -8.64 0.15 16.97
N SER A 17 -8.54 -0.61 18.06
CA SER A 17 -7.96 -1.97 18.04
C SER A 17 -8.69 -2.90 17.09
N ILE A 18 -10.03 -2.89 17.06
CA ILE A 18 -10.79 -3.73 16.13
C ILE A 18 -10.56 -3.30 14.67
N LYS A 19 -10.55 -2.00 14.37
CA LYS A 19 -10.22 -1.49 13.02
C LYS A 19 -8.82 -1.89 12.60
N GLU A 20 -7.85 -1.80 13.50
CA GLU A 20 -6.47 -2.16 13.25
C GLU A 20 -6.31 -3.66 13.01
N LEU A 21 -6.92 -4.51 13.85
CA LEU A 21 -6.98 -5.97 13.60
C LEU A 21 -7.64 -6.29 12.24
N THR A 22 -8.71 -5.60 11.89
CA THR A 22 -9.42 -5.80 10.61
C THR A 22 -8.58 -5.35 9.42
N LEU A 23 -7.77 -4.29 9.59
CA LEU A 23 -6.88 -3.80 8.55
C LEU A 23 -5.71 -4.77 8.35
N VAL A 24 -5.05 -5.19 9.42
CA VAL A 24 -3.93 -6.15 9.38
C VAL A 24 -4.34 -7.44 8.68
N SER A 25 -5.48 -8.01 9.08
CA SER A 25 -6.01 -9.24 8.45
C SER A 25 -6.36 -9.05 6.98
N LYS A 26 -6.88 -7.88 6.57
CA LYS A 26 -7.09 -7.58 5.13
C LYS A 26 -5.78 -7.49 4.36
N VAL A 27 -4.74 -6.91 4.95
CA VAL A 27 -3.41 -6.82 4.32
C VAL A 27 -2.81 -8.21 4.14
N GLU A 28 -2.88 -9.07 5.15
CA GLU A 28 -2.42 -10.46 5.04
C GLU A 28 -3.16 -11.22 3.93
N ILE A 29 -4.50 -11.14 3.91
CA ILE A 29 -5.32 -11.76 2.84
C ILE A 29 -4.90 -11.25 1.45
N LEU A 30 -4.63 -9.95 1.31
CA LEU A 30 -4.18 -9.39 0.05
C LEU A 30 -2.80 -9.95 -0.34
N LEU A 31 -1.83 -9.95 0.58
CA LEU A 31 -0.47 -10.45 0.32
C LEU A 31 -0.45 -11.94 -0.08
N ASP A 32 -1.33 -12.73 0.51
CA ASP A 32 -1.48 -14.16 0.20
C ASP A 32 -2.24 -14.41 -1.09
N SER A 33 -3.05 -13.44 -1.54
CA SER A 33 -3.77 -13.53 -2.81
C SER A 33 -2.92 -13.22 -4.04
N VAL A 34 -1.79 -12.53 -3.86
CA VAL A 34 -0.84 -12.21 -4.94
C VAL A 34 -0.05 -13.46 -5.35
N LYS A 35 0.01 -13.70 -6.65
CA LYS A 35 0.85 -14.73 -7.28
C LYS A 35 2.25 -14.16 -7.50
N TRP A 36 3.14 -14.46 -6.57
CA TRP A 36 4.56 -14.07 -6.65
C TRP A 36 5.34 -14.98 -7.60
N ASP A 37 6.27 -14.42 -8.36
CA ASP A 37 7.20 -15.20 -9.19
C ASP A 37 8.23 -15.98 -8.34
N ASP A 38 9.09 -16.76 -9.00
CA ASP A 38 10.14 -17.56 -8.35
C ASP A 38 11.13 -16.73 -7.50
N LYS A 39 11.15 -15.40 -7.68
CA LYS A 39 12.00 -14.45 -6.95
C LYS A 39 11.22 -13.68 -5.89
N GLY A 40 9.95 -14.02 -5.67
CA GLY A 40 9.07 -13.33 -4.73
C GLY A 40 8.61 -11.95 -5.21
N LEU A 41 8.53 -11.74 -6.53
CA LEU A 41 8.16 -10.47 -7.16
C LEU A 41 6.85 -10.57 -7.95
N ALA A 42 6.13 -9.46 -8.01
CA ALA A 42 5.00 -9.23 -8.89
C ALA A 42 5.24 -7.94 -9.68
N VAL A 43 4.61 -7.81 -10.85
CA VAL A 43 4.62 -6.54 -11.59
C VAL A 43 3.71 -5.55 -10.86
N ALA A 44 4.09 -4.28 -10.82
CA ALA A 44 3.26 -3.24 -10.23
C ALA A 44 3.16 -2.05 -11.18
N ILE A 45 1.93 -1.60 -11.44
CA ILE A 45 1.63 -0.50 -12.37
C ILE A 45 1.00 0.65 -11.58
N ALA A 46 1.61 1.83 -11.66
CA ALA A 46 1.02 3.06 -11.14
C ALA A 46 0.22 3.75 -12.24
N GLN A 47 -1.09 3.90 -12.03
CA GLN A 47 -2.01 4.57 -12.94
C GLN A 47 -2.59 5.83 -12.28
N ASN A 48 -2.78 6.88 -13.06
CA ASN A 48 -3.50 8.06 -12.61
C ASN A 48 -5.00 7.75 -12.49
N VAL A 49 -5.56 7.99 -11.30
CA VAL A 49 -6.96 7.64 -10.96
C VAL A 49 -8.00 8.39 -11.80
N ASP A 50 -7.71 9.63 -12.22
CA ASP A 50 -8.67 10.48 -12.93
C ASP A 50 -8.64 10.27 -14.45
N THR A 51 -7.43 10.07 -14.99
CA THR A 51 -7.20 10.05 -16.44
C THR A 51 -6.96 8.64 -16.99
N GLY A 52 -6.68 7.67 -16.13
CA GLY A 52 -6.26 6.32 -16.54
C GLY A 52 -4.86 6.27 -17.16
N ALA A 53 -4.10 7.37 -17.17
CA ALA A 53 -2.75 7.41 -17.72
C ALA A 53 -1.80 6.52 -16.91
N ILE A 54 -1.02 5.69 -17.59
CA ILE A 54 0.03 4.88 -16.96
C ILE A 54 1.20 5.80 -16.63
N LEU A 55 1.50 5.93 -15.34
CA LEU A 55 2.58 6.79 -14.85
C LEU A 55 3.90 6.03 -14.79
N MET A 56 3.86 4.80 -14.27
CA MET A 56 5.05 3.98 -14.05
C MET A 56 4.72 2.48 -14.06
N GLN A 57 5.71 1.67 -14.38
CA GLN A 57 5.71 0.22 -14.17
C GLN A 57 6.99 -0.16 -13.43
N GLY A 58 6.88 -1.07 -12.47
CA GLY A 58 8.00 -1.61 -11.71
C GLY A 58 7.71 -3.01 -11.19
N PHE A 59 8.51 -3.45 -10.23
CA PHE A 59 8.29 -4.69 -9.50
C PHE A 59 7.97 -4.35 -8.05
N ALA A 60 7.18 -5.19 -7.39
CA ALA A 60 6.97 -5.17 -5.96
C ALA A 60 7.32 -6.54 -5.38
N ASN A 61 7.92 -6.57 -4.20
CA ASN A 61 7.93 -7.74 -3.33
C ASN A 61 6.89 -7.53 -2.22
N LYS A 62 6.70 -8.53 -1.34
CA LYS A 62 5.78 -8.41 -0.19
C LYS A 62 6.02 -7.16 0.65
N GLU A 63 7.28 -6.83 0.93
CA GLU A 63 7.67 -5.67 1.74
C GLU A 63 7.33 -4.34 1.05
N ALA A 64 7.52 -4.24 -0.26
CA ALA A 64 7.14 -3.07 -1.05
C ALA A 64 5.63 -2.84 -1.02
N LEU A 65 4.84 -3.92 -1.12
CA LEU A 65 3.38 -3.84 -1.05
C LEU A 65 2.90 -3.43 0.36
N VAL A 66 3.47 -4.01 1.42
CA VAL A 66 3.19 -3.60 2.82
C VAL A 66 3.54 -2.13 3.05
N THR A 67 4.71 -1.70 2.57
CA THR A 67 5.15 -0.30 2.67
C THR A 67 4.21 0.62 1.90
N THR A 68 3.74 0.20 0.72
CA THR A 68 2.80 0.96 -0.10
C THR A 68 1.46 1.14 0.61
N ILE A 69 0.93 0.08 1.20
CA ILE A 69 -0.36 0.12 1.93
C ILE A 69 -0.25 1.01 3.17
N SER A 70 0.80 0.84 3.97
CA SER A 70 0.99 1.57 5.22
C SER A 70 1.31 3.05 5.01
N SER A 71 2.20 3.37 4.07
CA SER A 71 2.61 4.75 3.79
C SER A 71 1.68 5.50 2.85
N ARG A 72 0.82 4.78 2.13
CA ARG A 72 -0.04 5.29 1.03
C ARG A 72 0.76 5.97 -0.08
N LYS A 73 2.02 5.57 -0.28
CA LYS A 73 2.90 6.04 -1.35
C LYS A 73 3.37 4.86 -2.18
N ALA A 74 3.47 5.03 -3.49
CA ALA A 74 3.92 3.95 -4.38
C ALA A 74 5.39 3.58 -4.08
N THR A 75 5.58 2.40 -3.50
CA THR A 75 6.90 1.81 -3.21
C THR A 75 7.12 0.59 -4.10
N PHE A 76 8.27 0.57 -4.76
CA PHE A 76 8.70 -0.52 -5.65
C PHE A 76 9.92 -1.23 -5.07
N PHE A 77 10.21 -2.41 -5.58
CA PHE A 77 11.43 -3.16 -5.32
C PHE A 77 12.37 -3.07 -6.53
N SER A 78 13.58 -2.56 -6.32
CA SER A 78 14.62 -2.51 -7.33
C SER A 78 15.36 -3.84 -7.41
N ARG A 79 15.19 -4.58 -8.50
CA ARG A 79 15.88 -5.86 -8.72
C ARG A 79 17.40 -5.75 -8.82
N SER A 80 17.90 -4.61 -9.31
CA SER A 80 19.35 -4.38 -9.48
C SER A 80 20.02 -3.92 -8.19
N ARG A 81 19.31 -3.19 -7.33
CA ARG A 81 19.83 -2.70 -6.04
C ARG A 81 19.40 -3.58 -4.85
N SER A 82 18.53 -4.55 -5.09
CA SER A 82 17.90 -5.40 -4.07
C SER A 82 17.35 -4.58 -2.90
N SER A 83 16.68 -3.47 -3.20
CA SER A 83 16.22 -2.50 -2.19
C SER A 83 14.84 -1.94 -2.53
N LEU A 84 14.12 -1.54 -1.49
CA LEU A 84 12.90 -0.74 -1.63
C LEU A 84 13.22 0.65 -2.20
N TRP A 85 12.27 1.20 -2.94
CA TRP A 85 12.33 2.55 -3.46
C TRP A 85 10.93 3.16 -3.52
N THR A 86 10.69 4.21 -2.74
CA THR A 86 9.42 4.95 -2.81
C THR A 86 9.53 6.06 -3.84
N LYS A 87 8.64 6.04 -4.83
CA LYS A 87 8.63 7.08 -5.84
C LYS A 87 8.43 8.45 -5.19
N GLY A 88 9.39 9.34 -5.39
CA GLY A 88 9.35 10.71 -4.86
C GLY A 88 10.36 10.99 -3.76
N GLU A 89 11.01 9.99 -3.16
CA GLU A 89 11.96 10.21 -2.05
C GLU A 89 13.07 11.22 -2.36
N THR A 90 13.59 11.24 -3.59
CA THR A 90 14.63 12.20 -4.01
C THR A 90 14.07 13.46 -4.68
N SER A 91 12.93 13.35 -5.36
CA SER A 91 12.37 14.43 -6.20
C SER A 91 11.25 15.21 -5.56
N ASN A 92 10.78 14.78 -4.38
CA ASN A 92 9.55 15.22 -3.72
C ASN A 92 8.26 15.02 -4.53
N ASN A 93 8.33 14.34 -5.68
CA ASN A 93 7.19 14.02 -6.55
C ASN A 93 6.65 12.63 -6.24
N PHE A 94 5.83 12.55 -5.19
CA PHE A 94 5.22 11.30 -4.73
C PHE A 94 4.00 10.90 -5.56
N ILE A 95 3.79 9.59 -5.70
CA ILE A 95 2.54 9.03 -6.18
C ILE A 95 1.79 8.50 -4.96
N ASN A 96 0.70 9.18 -4.59
CA ASN A 96 -0.16 8.75 -3.48
C ASN A 96 -1.12 7.66 -3.98
N VAL A 97 -1.17 6.55 -3.27
CA VAL A 97 -2.01 5.41 -3.63
C VAL A 97 -3.43 5.65 -3.12
N HIS A 98 -4.41 5.50 -4.01
CA HIS A 98 -5.83 5.55 -3.67
C HIS A 98 -6.37 4.12 -3.46
N ASP A 99 -6.28 3.29 -4.48
CA ASP A 99 -6.70 1.88 -4.45
C ASP A 99 -5.57 0.97 -4.97
N ILE A 100 -5.68 -0.31 -4.65
CA ILE A 100 -4.79 -1.37 -5.14
C ILE A 100 -5.70 -2.47 -5.70
N TYR A 101 -5.41 -2.90 -6.92
CA TYR A 101 -6.12 -3.96 -7.62
C TYR A 101 -5.14 -5.06 -8.00
N LEU A 102 -5.67 -6.28 -8.14
CA LEU A 102 -4.96 -7.40 -8.74
C LEU A 102 -5.61 -7.70 -10.09
N ASP A 103 -4.80 -8.11 -11.05
CA ASP A 103 -5.31 -8.62 -12.32
C ASP A 103 -5.98 -10.01 -12.18
N CYS A 104 -6.37 -10.61 -13.31
CA CYS A 104 -7.23 -11.78 -13.32
C CYS A 104 -6.54 -13.06 -12.81
N ASP A 105 -5.23 -13.22 -13.02
CA ASP A 105 -4.44 -14.35 -12.52
C ASP A 105 -3.48 -13.97 -11.38
N ARG A 106 -3.55 -12.72 -10.94
CA ARG A 106 -3.01 -12.13 -9.71
C ARG A 106 -1.50 -11.97 -9.68
N ASP A 107 -0.83 -11.90 -10.83
CA ASP A 107 0.62 -11.66 -10.90
C ASP A 107 1.00 -10.19 -11.19
N SER A 108 -0.01 -9.32 -11.35
CA SER A 108 0.15 -7.86 -11.41
C SER A 108 -0.95 -7.04 -10.74
#